data_AF-A0A973INI2-F1
#
_entry.id   AF-A0A973INI2-F1
#
_cell.length_a   1.000
_cell.length_b   1.000
_cell.length_c   1.000
_cell.angle_alpha   90.00
_cell.angle_beta   90.00
_cell.angle_gamma   90.00
#
_symmetry.space_group_name_H-M   'P 1'
#
loop_
_entity.id
_entity.type
_entity.pdbx_description
1 polymer ?
#
loop_
_entity_poly.entity_id
_entity_poly.type
_entity_poly.pdbx_seq_one_letter_code
_entity_poly.pdbx_strand_id
1 'polypeptide(L)'
;AEAKAKEEQYKSAVAKGDAALSKQLFDEAKTAYNQALSIKPNETYPKTKLAEIDKLLADKAAKEKAEAEAKAKEEQYKSAVAKGDAALSKQLFDEAKTAYNQALSIKPNETYPKTKLSEIDKLLADKAAKEKAEAEAKAKEEQYKSAVAKGDAAFEKMQLTESKQAYLEALKIKPDDSYSKNKITEIENILAQKQKKEQEINQKEQSYNDAITKADKAFALKEYTNAITYYQTALKQKPNESYPKQKIAECQDLLKKRNEEEQRRLAEERQKQIDEQQAKLKKLEEINFNDKEEVQKYLSELAKTYPEGVTEENYEDKSKKIKRIIVNREGVANEYRQVTHSWGGEFFFKNGQSISKNLFLIETKK
;
A
#
# COMPACT_ATOMS: atom_id res chain seq x y z
N ALA A 1 -54.89 -84.82 98.25
CA ALA A 1 -54.49 -83.53 98.84
C ALA A 1 -53.32 -82.89 98.08
N GLU A 2 -52.25 -83.66 97.81
CA GLU A 2 -51.03 -83.17 97.15
C GLU A 2 -51.23 -82.62 95.73
N ALA A 3 -52.02 -83.30 94.89
CA ALA A 3 -52.33 -82.82 93.53
C ALA A 3 -53.11 -81.48 93.52
N LYS A 4 -54.00 -81.27 94.50
CA LYS A 4 -54.77 -80.02 94.65
C LYS A 4 -53.90 -78.88 95.15
N ALA A 5 -52.93 -79.16 96.03
CA ALA A 5 -51.95 -78.17 96.48
C ALA A 5 -50.98 -77.77 95.36
N LYS A 6 -50.50 -78.73 94.57
CA LYS A 6 -49.68 -78.47 93.37
C LYS A 6 -50.44 -77.67 92.31
N GLU A 7 -51.73 -77.94 92.12
CA GLU A 7 -52.61 -77.16 91.24
C GLU A 7 -52.74 -75.70 91.69
N GLU A 8 -52.96 -75.46 92.98
CA GLU A 8 -53.12 -74.10 93.52
C GLU A 8 -51.80 -73.31 93.47
N GLN A 9 -50.68 -73.96 93.79
CA GLN A 9 -49.35 -73.36 93.67
C GLN A 9 -49.00 -73.02 92.21
N TYR A 10 -49.36 -73.90 91.26
CA TYR A 10 -49.21 -73.65 89.83
C TYR A 10 -50.03 -72.43 89.39
N LYS A 11 -51.33 -72.36 89.74
CA LYS A 11 -52.21 -71.23 89.43
C LYS A 11 -51.70 -69.92 90.03
N SER A 12 -51.22 -69.95 91.27
CA SER A 12 -50.62 -68.78 91.91
C SER A 12 -49.36 -68.31 91.20
N ALA A 13 -48.47 -69.23 90.79
CA ALA A 13 -47.25 -68.92 90.04
C ALA A 13 -47.57 -68.35 88.64
N VAL A 14 -48.59 -68.91 87.95
CA VAL A 14 -49.09 -68.39 86.67
C VAL A 14 -49.67 -66.98 86.85
N ALA A 15 -50.55 -66.75 87.83
CA ALA A 15 -51.15 -65.44 88.08
C ALA A 15 -50.11 -64.37 88.43
N LYS A 16 -49.06 -64.74 89.18
CA LYS A 16 -47.90 -63.87 89.44
C LYS A 16 -47.13 -63.57 88.16
N GLY A 17 -46.90 -64.58 87.31
CA GLY A 17 -46.25 -64.43 86.01
C GLY A 17 -47.03 -63.49 85.08
N ASP A 18 -48.35 -63.66 84.98
CA ASP A 18 -49.23 -62.80 84.18
C ASP A 18 -49.26 -61.36 84.72
N ALA A 19 -49.34 -61.19 86.04
CA ALA A 19 -49.31 -59.87 86.67
C ALA A 19 -47.96 -59.15 86.47
N ALA A 20 -46.83 -59.88 86.56
CA ALA A 20 -45.51 -59.33 86.26
C ALA A 20 -45.37 -59.01 84.77
N LEU A 21 -45.84 -59.88 83.87
CA LEU A 21 -45.79 -59.68 82.42
C LEU A 21 -46.60 -58.47 81.97
N SER A 22 -47.82 -58.28 82.48
CA SER A 22 -48.65 -57.10 82.19
C SER A 22 -48.02 -55.78 82.66
N LYS A 23 -47.14 -55.84 83.66
CA LYS A 23 -46.33 -54.70 84.12
C LYS A 23 -44.97 -54.60 83.41
N GLN A 24 -44.70 -55.48 82.45
CA GLN A 24 -43.41 -55.60 81.74
C GLN A 24 -42.21 -55.89 82.67
N LEU A 25 -42.46 -56.48 83.83
CA LEU A 25 -41.43 -56.95 84.75
C LEU A 25 -40.93 -58.31 84.27
N PHE A 26 -40.19 -58.31 83.14
CA PHE A 26 -39.86 -59.52 82.40
C PHE A 26 -39.06 -60.55 83.21
N ASP A 27 -38.14 -60.11 84.07
CA ASP A 27 -37.37 -61.00 84.93
C ASP A 27 -38.22 -61.64 86.04
N GLU A 28 -39.14 -60.86 86.62
CA GLU A 28 -40.11 -61.36 87.61
C GLU A 28 -41.12 -62.31 86.97
N ALA A 29 -41.59 -62.01 85.76
CA ALA A 29 -42.49 -62.86 84.99
C ALA A 29 -41.80 -64.18 84.60
N LYS A 30 -40.55 -64.13 84.10
CA LYS A 30 -39.73 -65.32 83.83
C LYS A 30 -39.56 -66.18 85.07
N THR A 31 -39.24 -65.56 86.21
CA THR A 31 -39.07 -66.25 87.49
C THR A 31 -40.36 -66.98 87.89
N ALA A 32 -41.51 -66.31 87.81
CA ALA A 32 -42.81 -66.88 88.18
C ALA A 32 -43.28 -67.98 87.21
N TYR A 33 -43.06 -67.84 85.89
CA TYR A 33 -43.37 -68.89 84.91
C TYR A 33 -42.42 -70.09 85.01
N ASN A 34 -41.13 -69.88 85.27
CA ASN A 34 -40.18 -70.97 85.56
C ASN A 34 -40.55 -71.70 86.88
N GLN A 35 -41.05 -70.97 87.87
CA GLN A 35 -41.59 -71.55 89.09
C GLN A 35 -42.85 -72.39 88.80
N ALA A 36 -43.74 -71.92 87.92
CA ALA A 36 -44.90 -72.70 87.46
C ALA A 36 -44.47 -73.99 86.73
N LEU A 37 -43.44 -73.94 85.88
CA LEU A 37 -42.88 -75.12 85.20
C LEU A 37 -42.11 -76.06 86.14
N SER A 38 -41.53 -75.56 87.22
CA SER A 38 -40.92 -76.40 88.26
C SER A 38 -41.96 -77.22 89.02
N ILE A 39 -43.22 -76.72 89.11
CA ILE A 39 -44.36 -77.43 89.72
C ILE A 39 -45.01 -78.38 88.71
N LYS A 40 -45.18 -77.93 87.46
CA LYS A 40 -45.73 -78.72 86.34
C LYS A 40 -44.91 -78.54 85.05
N PRO A 41 -43.92 -79.43 84.78
CA PRO A 41 -42.97 -79.25 83.68
C PRO A 41 -43.55 -79.35 82.26
N ASN A 42 -44.71 -79.99 82.11
CA ASN A 42 -45.30 -80.30 80.80
C ASN A 42 -46.37 -79.30 80.36
N GLU A 43 -46.61 -78.23 81.12
CA GLU A 43 -47.64 -77.23 80.78
C GLU A 43 -47.18 -76.31 79.64
N THR A 44 -48.07 -76.10 78.68
CA THR A 44 -47.79 -75.30 77.48
C THR A 44 -47.86 -73.80 77.76
N TYR A 45 -48.78 -73.35 78.62
CA TYR A 45 -49.03 -71.92 78.84
C TYR A 45 -47.79 -71.16 79.35
N PRO A 46 -47.09 -71.60 80.43
CA PRO A 46 -45.88 -70.90 80.88
C PRO A 46 -44.73 -70.98 79.86
N LYS A 47 -44.60 -72.09 79.11
CA LYS A 47 -43.60 -72.22 78.02
C LYS A 47 -43.84 -71.19 76.92
N THR A 48 -45.09 -71.03 76.48
CA THR A 48 -45.46 -70.01 75.48
C THR A 48 -45.20 -68.60 76.01
N LYS A 49 -45.51 -68.32 77.27
CA LYS A 49 -45.27 -67.01 77.88
C LYS A 49 -43.79 -66.67 78.05
N LEU A 50 -42.95 -67.65 78.39
CA LEU A 50 -41.50 -67.47 78.41
C LEU A 50 -40.95 -67.14 77.01
N ALA A 51 -41.40 -67.85 75.97
CA ALA A 51 -41.01 -67.57 74.59
C ALA A 51 -41.50 -66.18 74.10
N GLU A 52 -42.70 -65.76 74.51
CA GLU A 52 -43.23 -64.41 74.26
C GLU A 52 -42.34 -63.33 74.90
N ILE A 53 -41.93 -63.53 76.16
CA ILE A 53 -41.02 -62.62 76.86
C ILE A 53 -39.66 -62.56 76.18
N ASP A 54 -39.08 -63.71 75.81
CA ASP A 54 -37.79 -63.76 75.13
C ASP A 54 -37.82 -62.99 73.79
N LYS A 55 -38.91 -63.14 73.03
CA LYS A 55 -39.11 -62.37 71.80
C LYS A 55 -39.22 -60.86 72.06
N LEU A 56 -40.01 -60.44 73.07
CA LEU A 56 -40.16 -59.01 73.42
C LEU A 56 -38.82 -58.37 73.84
N LEU A 57 -37.99 -59.11 74.60
CA LEU A 57 -36.67 -58.64 74.98
C LEU A 57 -35.72 -58.54 73.78
N ALA A 58 -35.75 -59.51 72.86
CA ALA A 58 -34.97 -59.47 71.63
C ALA A 58 -35.39 -58.30 70.72
N ASP A 59 -36.69 -58.07 70.56
CA ASP A 59 -37.24 -56.94 69.77
C ASP A 59 -36.86 -55.59 70.40
N LYS A 60 -36.93 -55.46 71.73
CA LYS A 60 -36.50 -54.26 72.46
C LYS A 60 -35.01 -54.00 72.26
N ALA A 61 -34.16 -55.00 72.44
CA ALA A 61 -32.72 -54.88 72.25
C ALA A 61 -32.36 -54.53 70.79
N ALA A 62 -33.06 -55.12 69.81
CA ALA A 62 -32.89 -54.80 68.40
C ALA A 62 -33.30 -53.35 68.09
N LYS A 63 -34.40 -52.87 68.68
CA LYS A 63 -34.86 -51.48 68.53
C LYS A 63 -33.88 -50.50 69.16
N GLU A 64 -33.43 -50.72 70.39
CA GLU A 64 -32.45 -49.86 71.07
C GLU A 64 -31.13 -49.82 70.31
N LYS A 65 -30.67 -50.95 69.77
CA LYS A 65 -29.48 -51.02 68.91
C LYS A 65 -29.68 -50.21 67.62
N ALA A 66 -30.81 -50.36 66.94
CA ALA A 66 -31.11 -49.63 65.72
C ALA A 66 -31.20 -48.11 65.96
N GLU A 67 -31.80 -47.68 67.08
CA GLU A 67 -31.87 -46.27 67.50
C GLU A 67 -30.47 -45.71 67.81
N ALA A 68 -29.62 -46.47 68.51
CA ALA A 68 -28.24 -46.08 68.79
C ALA A 68 -27.41 -45.95 67.51
N GLU A 69 -27.53 -46.90 66.58
CA GLU A 69 -26.87 -46.86 65.27
C GLU A 69 -27.36 -45.68 64.41
N ALA A 70 -28.67 -45.40 64.42
CA ALA A 70 -29.24 -44.25 63.72
C ALA A 70 -28.72 -42.93 64.29
N LYS A 71 -28.64 -42.80 65.62
CA LYS A 71 -28.09 -41.61 66.29
C LYS A 71 -26.60 -41.43 66.00
N ALA A 72 -25.83 -42.51 65.99
CA ALA A 72 -24.40 -42.45 65.65
C ALA A 72 -24.18 -42.01 64.20
N LYS A 73 -24.96 -42.55 63.25
CA LYS A 73 -24.93 -42.13 61.84
C LYS A 73 -25.34 -40.66 61.68
N GLU A 74 -26.34 -40.20 62.42
CA GLU A 74 -26.77 -38.80 62.42
C GLU A 74 -25.63 -37.85 62.85
N GLU A 75 -24.94 -38.19 63.94
CA GLU A 75 -23.82 -37.37 64.44
C GLU A 75 -22.63 -37.35 63.48
N GLN A 76 -22.29 -38.52 62.92
CA GLN A 76 -21.23 -38.62 61.91
C GLN A 76 -21.57 -37.80 60.66
N TYR A 77 -22.83 -37.83 60.22
CA TYR A 77 -23.31 -37.02 59.09
C TYR A 77 -23.18 -35.52 59.39
N LYS A 78 -23.66 -35.06 60.54
CA LYS A 78 -23.55 -33.65 60.96
C LYS A 78 -22.10 -33.19 61.06
N SER A 79 -21.23 -34.01 61.62
CA SER A 79 -19.80 -33.72 61.71
C SER A 79 -19.15 -33.59 60.33
N ALA A 80 -19.46 -34.51 59.41
CA ALA A 80 -18.96 -34.47 58.04
C ALA A 80 -19.47 -33.22 57.28
N VAL A 81 -20.75 -32.87 57.44
CA VAL A 81 -21.33 -31.63 56.89
C VAL A 81 -20.64 -30.40 57.44
N ALA A 82 -20.47 -30.29 58.77
CA ALA A 82 -19.82 -29.14 59.39
C ALA A 82 -18.36 -28.97 58.95
N LYS A 83 -17.63 -30.08 58.76
CA LYS A 83 -16.28 -30.05 58.17
C LYS A 83 -16.30 -29.56 56.72
N GLY A 84 -17.26 -30.03 55.92
CA GLY A 84 -17.45 -29.59 54.53
C GLY A 84 -17.73 -28.10 54.44
N ASP A 85 -18.65 -27.60 55.26
CA ASP A 85 -19.01 -26.17 55.33
C ASP A 85 -17.81 -25.32 55.77
N ALA A 86 -17.06 -25.77 56.78
CA ALA A 86 -15.88 -25.07 57.25
C ALA A 86 -14.78 -25.01 56.19
N ALA A 87 -14.51 -26.12 55.49
CA ALA A 87 -13.55 -26.16 54.39
C ALA A 87 -13.99 -25.27 53.21
N LEU A 88 -15.28 -25.31 52.86
CA LEU A 88 -15.85 -24.48 51.79
C LEU A 88 -15.73 -22.99 52.11
N SER A 89 -16.01 -22.57 53.35
CA SER A 89 -15.85 -21.17 53.78
C SER A 89 -14.42 -20.65 53.65
N LYS A 90 -13.44 -21.55 53.74
CA LYS A 90 -12.00 -21.28 53.54
C LYS A 90 -11.55 -21.49 52.09
N GLN A 91 -12.46 -21.82 51.18
CA GLN A 91 -12.19 -22.17 49.78
C GLN A 91 -11.24 -23.37 49.62
N LEU A 92 -11.18 -24.26 50.61
CA LEU A 92 -10.44 -25.52 50.55
C LEU A 92 -11.31 -26.56 49.84
N PHE A 93 -11.46 -26.39 48.52
CA PHE A 93 -12.46 -27.10 47.72
C PHE A 93 -12.31 -28.62 47.74
N ASP A 94 -11.08 -29.15 47.73
CA ASP A 94 -10.83 -30.60 47.78
C ASP A 94 -11.17 -31.20 49.15
N GLU A 95 -10.86 -30.48 50.22
CA GLU A 95 -11.22 -30.85 51.59
C GLU A 95 -12.75 -30.81 51.80
N ALA A 96 -13.41 -29.77 51.26
CA ALA A 96 -14.86 -29.64 51.29
C ALA A 96 -15.54 -30.78 50.53
N LYS A 97 -15.07 -31.10 49.31
CA LYS A 97 -15.56 -32.24 48.52
C LYS A 97 -15.40 -33.55 49.27
N THR A 98 -14.25 -33.77 49.89
CA THR A 98 -13.98 -34.98 50.68
C THR A 98 -14.97 -35.11 51.84
N ALA A 99 -15.20 -34.04 52.60
CA ALA A 99 -16.11 -34.04 53.73
C ALA A 99 -17.60 -34.20 53.32
N TYR A 100 -18.05 -33.57 52.24
CA TYR A 100 -19.40 -33.78 51.72
C TYR A 100 -19.62 -35.18 51.13
N ASN A 101 -18.62 -35.76 50.45
CA ASN A 101 -18.67 -37.16 50.00
C ASN A 101 -18.69 -38.13 51.18
N GLN A 102 -17.99 -37.83 52.27
CA GLN A 102 -18.09 -38.57 53.52
C GLN A 102 -19.51 -38.50 54.10
N ALA A 103 -20.14 -37.32 54.11
CA ALA A 103 -21.54 -37.16 54.53
C ALA A 103 -22.50 -38.00 53.66
N LEU A 104 -22.30 -38.02 52.33
CA LEU A 104 -23.09 -38.86 51.42
C LEU A 104 -22.82 -40.36 51.55
N SER A 105 -21.61 -40.76 51.96
CA SER A 105 -21.32 -42.17 52.25
C SER A 105 -22.09 -42.66 53.49
N ILE A 106 -22.41 -41.75 54.42
CA ILE A 106 -23.24 -42.03 55.60
C ILE A 106 -24.74 -41.96 55.26
N LYS A 107 -25.14 -40.93 54.50
CA LYS A 107 -26.51 -40.73 54.03
C LYS A 107 -26.58 -40.36 52.53
N PRO A 108 -26.71 -41.35 51.64
CA PRO A 108 -26.59 -41.14 50.19
C PRO A 108 -27.70 -40.29 49.55
N ASN A 109 -28.85 -40.16 50.22
CA ASN A 109 -30.03 -39.51 49.68
C ASN A 109 -30.17 -38.04 50.11
N GLU A 110 -29.23 -37.52 50.91
CA GLU A 110 -29.28 -36.13 51.38
C GLU A 110 -28.99 -35.14 50.24
N THR A 111 -29.84 -34.11 50.14
CA THR A 111 -29.74 -33.09 49.10
C THR A 111 -28.64 -32.09 49.40
N TYR A 112 -28.47 -31.70 50.66
CA TYR A 112 -27.56 -30.61 51.05
C TYR A 112 -26.10 -30.84 50.60
N PRO A 113 -25.44 -31.98 50.90
CA PRO A 113 -24.08 -32.22 50.43
C PRO A 113 -23.99 -32.32 48.90
N LYS A 114 -25.01 -32.87 48.21
CA LYS A 114 -25.05 -32.91 46.73
C LYS A 114 -25.08 -31.51 46.12
N THR A 115 -25.91 -30.62 46.67
CA THR A 115 -25.97 -29.22 46.24
C THR A 115 -24.62 -28.54 46.47
N LYS A 116 -23.99 -28.74 47.63
CA LYS A 116 -22.69 -28.13 47.93
C LYS A 116 -21.56 -28.63 47.03
N LEU A 117 -21.53 -29.92 46.70
CA LEU A 117 -20.59 -30.48 45.72
C LEU A 117 -20.77 -29.81 44.34
N SER A 118 -22.01 -29.67 43.88
CA SER A 118 -22.31 -29.00 42.61
C SER A 118 -21.93 -27.50 42.62
N GLU A 119 -22.12 -26.80 43.74
CA GLU A 119 -21.67 -25.41 43.90
C GLU A 119 -20.15 -25.32 43.78
N ILE A 120 -19.41 -26.23 44.42
CA ILE A 120 -17.94 -26.27 44.34
C ILE A 120 -17.48 -26.53 42.90
N ASP A 121 -18.09 -27.50 42.21
CA ASP A 121 -17.74 -27.80 40.81
C ASP A 121 -17.93 -26.59 39.91
N LYS A 122 -19.02 -25.84 40.11
CA LYS A 122 -19.26 -24.59 39.39
C LYS A 122 -18.21 -23.52 39.71
N LEU A 123 -17.88 -23.30 40.98
CA LEU A 123 -16.86 -22.33 41.40
C LEU A 123 -15.48 -22.63 40.80
N LEU A 124 -15.09 -23.91 40.75
CA LEU A 124 -13.84 -24.34 40.13
C LEU A 124 -13.86 -24.12 38.62
N ALA A 125 -14.96 -24.43 37.94
CA ALA A 125 -15.11 -24.18 36.51
C ALA A 125 -15.05 -22.68 36.17
N ASP A 126 -15.74 -21.83 36.94
CA ASP A 126 -15.74 -20.38 36.78
C ASP A 126 -14.34 -19.79 37.02
N LYS A 127 -13.62 -20.28 38.04
CA LYS A 127 -12.23 -19.88 38.31
C LYS A 127 -11.31 -20.26 37.14
N ALA A 128 -11.39 -21.50 36.67
CA ALA A 128 -10.57 -21.97 35.54
C ALA A 128 -10.87 -21.19 34.24
N ALA A 129 -12.15 -20.88 33.98
CA ALA A 129 -12.54 -20.06 32.84
C ALA A 129 -12.00 -18.64 32.92
N LYS A 130 -12.04 -18.03 34.12
CA LYS A 130 -11.48 -16.69 34.36
C LYS A 130 -9.96 -16.68 34.19
N GLU A 131 -9.24 -17.63 34.79
CA GLU A 131 -7.78 -17.75 34.65
C GLU A 131 -7.38 -17.95 33.18
N LYS A 132 -8.13 -18.76 32.44
CA LYS A 132 -7.91 -18.94 30.99
C LYS A 132 -8.14 -17.64 30.21
N ALA A 133 -9.23 -16.92 30.47
CA ALA A 133 -9.53 -15.66 29.81
C ALA A 133 -8.47 -14.58 30.11
N GLU A 134 -7.99 -14.50 31.35
CA GLU A 134 -6.91 -13.59 31.76
C GLU A 134 -5.59 -13.94 31.06
N ALA A 135 -5.25 -15.23 30.96
CA ALA A 135 -4.07 -15.69 30.23
C ALA A 135 -4.15 -15.37 28.73
N GLU A 136 -5.30 -15.59 28.09
CA GLU A 136 -5.54 -15.24 26.69
C GLU A 136 -5.45 -13.73 26.45
N ALA A 137 -6.04 -12.92 27.35
CA ALA A 137 -5.96 -11.47 27.27
C ALA A 137 -4.50 -10.98 27.40
N LYS A 138 -3.75 -11.54 28.34
CA LYS A 138 -2.31 -11.22 28.52
C LYS A 138 -1.48 -11.61 27.30
N ALA A 139 -1.75 -12.78 26.71
CA ALA A 139 -1.05 -13.23 25.51
C ALA A 139 -1.34 -12.31 24.30
N LYS A 140 -2.60 -11.89 24.12
CA LYS A 140 -2.97 -10.93 23.08
C LYS A 140 -2.30 -9.57 23.30
N GLU A 141 -2.27 -9.08 24.53
CA GLU A 141 -1.60 -7.81 24.85
C GLU A 141 -0.10 -7.85 24.55
N GLU A 142 0.57 -8.97 24.85
CA GLU A 142 2.00 -9.15 24.53
C GLU A 142 2.24 -9.23 23.02
N GLN A 143 1.39 -9.97 22.29
CA GLN A 143 1.44 -10.02 20.82
C GLN A 143 1.23 -8.64 20.20
N TYR A 144 0.29 -7.85 20.72
CA TYR A 144 0.06 -6.48 20.29
C TYR A 144 1.31 -5.61 20.51
N LYS A 145 1.89 -5.62 21.72
CA LYS A 145 3.10 -4.85 22.03
C LYS A 145 4.27 -5.23 21.14
N SER A 146 4.47 -6.54 20.91
CA SER A 146 5.51 -7.06 20.04
C SER A 146 5.33 -6.61 18.58
N ALA A 147 4.09 -6.65 18.07
CA ALA A 147 3.76 -6.19 16.72
C ALA A 147 4.01 -4.67 16.57
N VAL A 148 3.62 -3.86 17.55
CA VAL A 148 3.89 -2.42 17.57
C VAL A 148 5.40 -2.14 17.58
N ALA A 149 6.15 -2.77 18.50
CA ALA A 149 7.60 -2.59 18.58
C ALA A 149 8.34 -3.01 17.30
N LYS A 150 7.90 -4.08 16.65
CA LYS A 150 8.41 -4.51 15.34
C LYS A 150 8.08 -3.48 14.26
N GLY A 151 6.88 -2.91 14.28
CA GLY A 151 6.45 -1.82 13.40
C GLY A 151 7.31 -0.57 13.56
N ASP A 152 7.55 -0.16 14.80
CA ASP A 152 8.40 0.99 15.15
C ASP A 152 9.84 0.77 14.67
N ALA A 153 10.44 -0.38 15.01
CA ALA A 153 11.82 -0.68 14.63
C ALA A 153 12.02 -0.76 13.10
N ALA A 154 11.03 -1.29 12.37
CA ALA A 154 11.06 -1.29 10.91
C ALA A 154 10.86 0.13 10.33
N PHE A 155 10.01 0.95 10.96
CA PHE A 155 9.79 2.34 10.56
C PHE A 155 11.08 3.17 10.68
N GLU A 156 11.79 3.06 11.81
CA GLU A 156 13.07 3.74 12.06
C GLU A 156 14.14 3.36 11.00
N LYS A 157 14.11 2.12 10.53
CA LYS A 157 15.00 1.62 9.48
C LYS A 157 14.52 1.94 8.06
N MET A 158 13.43 2.71 7.91
CA MET A 158 12.78 3.00 6.63
C MET A 158 12.33 1.74 5.84
N GLN A 159 12.12 0.63 6.55
CA GLN A 159 11.55 -0.61 6.02
C GLN A 159 10.01 -0.47 6.01
N LEU A 160 9.52 0.42 5.16
CA LEU A 160 8.14 0.92 5.18
C LEU A 160 7.10 -0.18 4.99
N THR A 161 7.36 -1.15 4.12
CA THR A 161 6.44 -2.27 3.84
C THR A 161 6.33 -3.20 5.05
N GLU A 162 7.47 -3.57 5.64
CA GLU A 162 7.56 -4.41 6.83
C GLU A 162 6.94 -3.72 8.04
N SER A 163 7.19 -2.42 8.18
CA SER A 163 6.61 -1.58 9.22
C SER A 163 5.08 -1.54 9.13
N LYS A 164 4.55 -1.25 7.93
CA LYS A 164 3.10 -1.26 7.67
C LYS A 164 2.47 -2.61 8.02
N GLN A 165 3.11 -3.70 7.63
CA GLN A 165 2.62 -5.05 7.91
C GLN A 165 2.57 -5.35 9.41
N ALA A 166 3.58 -4.95 10.17
CA ALA A 166 3.61 -5.14 11.62
C ALA A 166 2.53 -4.32 12.35
N TYR A 167 2.27 -3.07 11.94
CA TYR A 167 1.14 -2.31 12.48
C TYR A 167 -0.22 -2.90 12.10
N LEU A 168 -0.36 -3.48 10.89
CA LEU A 168 -1.58 -4.22 10.53
C LEU A 168 -1.77 -5.46 11.41
N GLU A 169 -0.69 -6.14 11.80
CA GLU A 169 -0.74 -7.24 12.78
C GLU A 169 -1.20 -6.75 14.15
N ALA A 170 -0.72 -5.59 14.61
CA ALA A 170 -1.21 -4.96 15.84
C ALA A 170 -2.71 -4.62 15.76
N LEU A 171 -3.18 -4.09 14.62
CA LEU A 171 -4.61 -3.77 14.40
C LEU A 171 -5.51 -4.99 14.29
N LYS A 172 -5.01 -6.17 13.88
CA LYS A 172 -5.79 -7.42 13.96
C LYS A 172 -6.12 -7.79 15.40
N ILE A 173 -5.26 -7.41 16.34
CA ILE A 173 -5.43 -7.69 17.77
C ILE A 173 -6.23 -6.56 18.44
N LYS A 174 -5.93 -5.31 18.12
CA LYS A 174 -6.58 -4.11 18.66
C LYS A 174 -7.02 -3.18 17.52
N PRO A 175 -8.19 -3.42 16.90
CA PRO A 175 -8.65 -2.66 15.72
C PRO A 175 -8.83 -1.16 15.94
N ASP A 176 -9.01 -0.74 17.19
CA ASP A 176 -9.21 0.67 17.57
C ASP A 176 -7.93 1.39 17.98
N ASP A 177 -6.76 0.74 17.87
CA ASP A 177 -5.48 1.40 18.16
C ASP A 177 -5.20 2.56 17.19
N SER A 178 -5.27 3.79 17.73
CA SER A 178 -5.03 4.99 16.95
C SER A 178 -3.55 5.17 16.59
N TYR A 179 -2.63 4.63 17.40
CA TYR A 179 -1.20 4.75 17.14
C TYR A 179 -0.82 4.03 15.85
N SER A 180 -1.15 2.74 15.74
CA SER A 180 -0.87 1.92 14.54
C SER A 180 -1.59 2.47 13.30
N LYS A 181 -2.83 2.96 13.42
CA LYS A 181 -3.56 3.61 12.31
C LYS A 181 -2.80 4.84 11.79
N ASN A 182 -2.37 5.72 12.69
CA ASN A 182 -1.64 6.93 12.31
C ASN A 182 -0.30 6.60 11.65
N LYS A 183 0.43 5.60 12.17
CA LYS A 183 1.68 5.14 11.59
C LYS A 183 1.51 4.55 10.19
N ILE A 184 0.46 3.77 9.96
CA ILE A 184 0.13 3.27 8.61
C ILE A 184 -0.13 4.43 7.65
N THR A 185 -0.93 5.42 8.04
CA THR A 185 -1.19 6.62 7.21
C THR A 185 0.10 7.38 6.90
N GLU A 186 0.97 7.57 7.88
CA GLU A 186 2.28 8.21 7.71
C GLU A 186 3.13 7.44 6.67
N ILE A 187 3.20 6.11 6.80
CA ILE A 187 3.91 5.24 5.86
C ILE A 187 3.33 5.34 4.44
N GLU A 188 2.01 5.31 4.30
CA GLU A 188 1.33 5.41 3.00
C GLU A 188 1.64 6.74 2.31
N ASN A 189 1.68 7.84 3.06
CA ASN A 189 2.07 9.14 2.55
C ASN A 189 3.52 9.16 2.06
N ILE A 190 4.46 8.56 2.82
CA ILE A 190 5.87 8.47 2.42
C ILE A 190 6.02 7.63 1.14
N LEU A 191 5.33 6.50 1.05
CA LEU A 191 5.35 5.63 -0.13
C LEU A 191 4.78 6.35 -1.36
N ALA A 192 3.65 7.05 -1.20
CA ALA A 192 3.05 7.83 -2.28
C ALA A 192 3.98 8.95 -2.77
N GLN A 193 4.66 9.65 -1.86
CA GLN A 193 5.64 10.68 -2.22
C GLN A 193 6.85 10.10 -2.96
N LYS A 194 7.39 8.97 -2.49
CA LYS A 194 8.49 8.26 -3.18
C LYS A 194 8.08 7.85 -4.59
N GLN A 195 6.91 7.25 -4.73
CA GLN A 195 6.38 6.82 -6.03
C GLN A 195 6.17 8.02 -6.97
N LYS A 196 5.60 9.12 -6.47
CA LYS A 196 5.41 10.34 -7.27
C LYS A 196 6.75 10.90 -7.76
N LYS A 197 7.76 10.97 -6.88
CA LYS A 197 9.10 11.46 -7.23
C LYS A 197 9.77 10.57 -8.28
N GLU A 198 9.63 9.25 -8.14
CA GLU A 198 10.15 8.29 -9.11
C GLU A 198 9.44 8.41 -10.47
N GLN A 199 8.12 8.60 -10.48
CA GLN A 199 7.37 8.90 -11.70
C GLN A 199 7.83 10.20 -12.37
N GLU A 200 8.06 11.27 -11.61
CA GLU A 200 8.58 12.53 -12.13
C GLU A 200 9.98 12.38 -12.74
N ILE A 201 10.85 11.57 -12.12
CA ILE A 201 12.18 11.25 -12.66
C ILE A 201 12.04 10.49 -13.99
N ASN A 202 11.22 9.45 -14.02
CA ASN A 202 11.01 8.64 -15.22
C ASN A 202 10.38 9.46 -16.36
N GLN A 203 9.44 10.35 -16.06
CA GLN A 203 8.85 11.25 -17.06
C GLN A 203 9.88 12.25 -17.63
N LYS A 204 10.75 12.81 -16.77
CA LYS A 204 11.85 13.68 -17.21
C LYS A 204 12.85 12.91 -18.07
N GLU A 205 13.18 11.67 -17.70
CA GLU A 205 14.04 10.78 -18.47
C GLU A 205 13.47 10.52 -19.86
N GLN A 206 12.19 10.12 -19.94
CA GLN A 206 11.52 9.87 -21.21
C GLN A 206 11.45 11.12 -22.08
N SER A 207 11.04 12.27 -21.50
CA SER A 207 10.96 13.55 -22.21
C SER A 207 12.33 14.00 -22.73
N TYR A 208 13.40 13.75 -21.96
CA TYR A 208 14.77 13.99 -22.39
C TYR A 208 15.13 13.11 -23.60
N ASN A 209 14.92 11.79 -23.51
CA ASN A 209 15.27 10.85 -24.57
C ASN A 209 14.48 11.09 -25.87
N ASP A 210 13.20 11.43 -25.77
CA ASP A 210 12.37 11.81 -26.92
C ASP A 210 12.88 13.09 -27.59
N ALA A 211 13.29 14.08 -26.80
CA ALA A 211 13.86 15.33 -27.31
C ALA A 211 15.21 15.10 -27.99
N ILE A 212 16.09 14.27 -27.43
CA ILE A 212 17.34 13.85 -28.05
C ILE A 212 17.08 13.17 -29.40
N THR A 213 16.17 12.19 -29.44
CA THR A 213 15.86 11.44 -30.67
C THR A 213 15.37 12.38 -31.79
N LYS A 214 14.51 13.34 -31.46
CA LYS A 214 14.05 14.36 -32.42
C LYS A 214 15.17 15.30 -32.85
N ALA A 215 16.04 15.70 -31.92
CA ALA A 215 17.17 16.58 -32.19
C ALA A 215 18.20 15.92 -33.12
N ASP A 216 18.58 14.67 -32.83
CA ASP A 216 19.52 13.88 -33.62
C ASP A 216 18.98 13.64 -35.04
N LYS A 217 17.67 13.35 -35.17
CA LYS A 217 17.02 13.23 -36.48
C LYS A 217 17.07 14.54 -37.27
N ALA A 218 16.72 15.67 -36.64
CA ALA A 218 16.78 16.98 -37.29
C ALA A 218 18.22 17.35 -37.67
N PHE A 219 19.20 17.00 -36.82
CA PHE A 219 20.62 17.19 -37.09
C PHE A 219 21.05 16.40 -38.33
N ALA A 220 20.69 15.12 -38.43
CA ALA A 220 21.00 14.27 -39.58
C ALA A 220 20.37 14.79 -40.89
N LEU A 221 19.19 15.42 -40.80
CA LEU A 221 18.52 16.09 -41.91
C LEU A 221 19.10 17.49 -42.22
N LYS A 222 20.15 17.93 -41.51
CA LYS A 222 20.77 19.27 -41.62
C LYS A 222 19.80 20.41 -41.29
N GLU A 223 18.72 20.12 -40.58
CA GLU A 223 17.76 21.10 -40.05
C GLU A 223 18.28 21.69 -38.73
N TYR A 224 19.44 22.35 -38.78
CA TYR A 224 20.18 22.75 -37.57
C TYR A 224 19.38 23.64 -36.61
N THR A 225 18.51 24.51 -37.10
CA THR A 225 17.64 25.34 -36.26
C THR A 225 16.63 24.50 -35.47
N ASN A 226 16.03 23.49 -36.10
CA ASN A 226 15.12 22.55 -35.44
C ASN A 226 15.89 21.68 -34.44
N ALA A 227 17.07 21.19 -34.83
CA ALA A 227 17.93 20.41 -33.96
C ALA A 227 18.29 21.18 -32.68
N ILE A 228 18.72 22.45 -32.79
CA ILE A 228 19.00 23.32 -31.62
C ILE A 228 17.78 23.41 -30.71
N THR A 229 16.59 23.64 -31.27
CA THR A 229 15.34 23.75 -30.48
C THR A 229 15.04 22.47 -29.70
N TYR A 230 15.22 21.30 -30.32
CA TYR A 230 15.00 20.02 -29.65
C TYR A 230 16.09 19.72 -28.59
N TYR A 231 17.37 20.00 -28.86
CA TYR A 231 18.43 19.87 -27.86
C TYR A 231 18.21 20.81 -26.65
N GLN A 232 17.74 22.04 -26.88
CA GLN A 232 17.36 22.94 -25.80
C GLN A 232 16.19 22.39 -24.98
N THR A 233 15.22 21.73 -25.64
CA THR A 233 14.11 21.05 -24.97
C THR A 233 14.60 19.91 -24.08
N ALA A 234 15.59 19.13 -24.53
CA ALA A 234 16.26 18.11 -23.73
C ALA A 234 16.94 18.74 -22.49
N LEU A 235 17.66 19.85 -22.65
CA LEU A 235 18.33 20.56 -21.55
C LEU A 235 17.36 21.16 -20.52
N LYS A 236 16.11 21.49 -20.90
CA LYS A 236 15.09 21.89 -19.92
C LYS A 236 14.73 20.75 -18.96
N GLN A 237 14.80 19.49 -19.42
CA GLN A 237 14.55 18.32 -18.58
C GLN A 237 15.78 17.96 -17.74
N LYS A 238 16.98 18.02 -18.37
CA LYS A 238 18.26 17.74 -17.72
C LYS A 238 19.32 18.80 -18.06
N PRO A 239 19.43 19.88 -17.27
CA PRO A 239 20.30 21.03 -17.60
C PRO A 239 21.80 20.76 -17.59
N ASN A 240 22.23 19.67 -16.94
CA ASN A 240 23.64 19.36 -16.74
C ASN A 240 24.22 18.43 -17.82
N GLU A 241 23.42 17.95 -18.75
CA GLU A 241 23.87 17.04 -19.81
C GLU A 241 24.82 17.74 -20.79
N SER A 242 25.94 17.07 -21.10
CA SER A 242 26.98 17.59 -21.99
C SER A 242 26.62 17.43 -23.46
N TYR A 243 26.02 16.29 -23.83
CA TYR A 243 25.72 15.92 -25.22
C TYR A 243 24.87 16.97 -25.96
N PRO A 244 23.69 17.41 -25.45
CA PRO A 244 22.92 18.46 -26.12
C PRO A 244 23.68 19.78 -26.23
N LYS A 245 24.47 20.15 -25.23
CA LYS A 245 25.26 21.41 -25.24
C LYS A 245 26.28 21.40 -26.36
N GLN A 246 27.01 20.30 -26.51
CA GLN A 246 27.98 20.12 -27.58
C GLN A 246 27.30 20.15 -28.96
N LYS A 247 26.17 19.46 -29.11
CA LYS A 247 25.43 19.43 -30.37
C LYS A 247 24.82 20.76 -30.75
N ILE A 248 24.36 21.57 -29.78
CA ILE A 248 23.93 22.95 -30.04
C ILE A 248 25.09 23.78 -30.60
N ALA A 249 26.28 23.69 -29.99
CA ALA A 249 27.46 24.41 -30.47
C ALA A 249 27.86 23.96 -31.89
N GLU A 250 27.82 22.66 -32.17
CA GLU A 250 28.09 22.10 -33.50
C GLU A 250 27.08 22.62 -34.54
N CYS A 251 25.78 22.61 -34.24
CA CYS A 251 24.75 23.18 -35.11
C CYS A 251 24.99 24.68 -35.40
N GLN A 252 25.38 25.45 -34.37
CA GLN A 252 25.64 26.88 -34.51
C GLN A 252 26.83 27.15 -35.43
N ASP A 253 27.92 26.37 -35.31
CA ASP A 253 29.08 26.45 -36.19
C ASP A 253 28.72 26.10 -37.65
N LEU A 254 27.94 25.03 -37.85
CA LEU A 254 27.48 24.61 -39.17
C LEU A 254 26.56 25.65 -39.84
N LEU A 255 25.66 26.28 -39.08
CA LEU A 255 24.83 27.38 -39.58
C LEU A 255 25.67 28.58 -39.98
N LYS A 256 26.69 28.93 -39.18
CA LYS A 256 27.61 30.02 -39.48
C LYS A 256 28.36 29.74 -40.79
N LYS A 257 28.97 28.56 -40.93
CA LYS A 257 29.67 28.14 -42.16
C LYS A 257 28.76 28.19 -43.39
N ARG A 258 27.54 27.64 -43.28
CA ARG A 258 26.55 27.69 -44.38
C ARG A 258 26.23 29.12 -44.81
N ASN A 259 26.06 30.02 -43.84
CA ASN A 259 25.78 31.43 -44.15
C ASN A 259 26.99 32.12 -44.79
N GLU A 260 28.20 31.83 -44.33
CA GLU A 260 29.44 32.35 -44.93
C GLU A 260 29.64 31.84 -46.36
N GLU A 261 29.40 30.55 -46.62
CA GLU A 261 29.43 29.95 -47.95
C GLU A 261 28.39 30.59 -48.89
N GLU A 262 27.17 30.83 -48.40
CA GLU A 262 26.12 31.49 -49.17
C GLU A 262 26.51 32.93 -49.53
N GLN A 263 27.04 33.69 -48.57
CA GLN A 263 27.51 35.05 -48.82
C GLN A 263 28.67 35.08 -49.81
N ARG A 264 29.59 34.12 -49.69
CA ARG A 264 30.71 33.98 -50.63
C ARG A 264 30.20 33.67 -52.04
N ARG A 265 29.24 32.75 -52.18
CA ARG A 265 28.62 32.43 -53.48
C ARG A 265 27.97 33.66 -54.12
N LEU A 266 27.20 34.42 -53.35
CA LEU A 266 26.57 35.65 -53.82
C LEU A 266 27.59 36.74 -54.21
N ALA A 267 28.71 36.82 -53.48
CA ALA A 267 29.80 37.73 -53.80
C ALA A 267 30.54 37.33 -55.08
N GLU A 268 30.83 36.04 -55.27
CA GLU A 268 31.44 35.49 -56.48
C GLU A 268 30.53 35.71 -57.71
N GLU A 269 29.23 35.49 -57.56
CA GLU A 269 28.26 35.74 -58.63
C GLU A 269 28.17 37.23 -58.99
N ARG A 270 28.14 38.13 -58.00
CA ARG A 270 28.19 39.57 -58.22
C ARG A 270 29.50 39.99 -58.90
N GLN A 271 30.63 39.45 -58.48
CA GLN A 271 31.93 39.78 -59.08
C GLN A 271 31.98 39.34 -60.54
N LYS A 272 31.49 38.14 -60.86
CA LYS A 272 31.40 37.67 -62.24
C LYS A 272 30.55 38.60 -63.11
N GLN A 273 29.42 39.09 -62.60
CA GLN A 273 28.59 40.08 -63.31
C GLN A 273 29.34 41.40 -63.55
N ILE A 274 30.12 41.86 -62.58
CA ILE A 274 30.97 43.05 -62.72
C ILE A 274 32.06 42.82 -63.78
N ASP A 275 32.76 41.69 -63.72
CA ASP A 275 33.83 41.35 -64.67
C ASP A 275 33.28 41.24 -66.10
N GLU A 276 32.11 40.65 -66.28
CA GLU A 276 31.41 40.59 -67.58
C GLU A 276 31.03 41.99 -68.09
N GLN A 277 30.53 42.87 -67.22
CA GLN A 277 30.24 44.26 -67.59
C GLN A 277 31.51 45.04 -67.95
N GLN A 278 32.59 44.87 -67.18
CA GLN A 278 33.88 45.52 -67.45
C GLN A 278 34.49 45.02 -68.75
N ALA A 279 34.42 43.72 -69.06
CA ALA A 279 34.90 43.16 -70.32
C ALA A 279 34.14 43.72 -71.53
N LYS A 280 32.80 43.88 -71.41
CA LYS A 280 31.98 44.54 -72.44
C LYS A 280 32.35 46.01 -72.61
N LEU A 281 32.53 46.74 -71.50
CA LEU A 281 32.95 48.14 -71.53
C LEU A 281 34.33 48.31 -72.19
N LYS A 282 35.30 47.46 -71.84
CA LYS A 282 36.64 47.50 -72.46
C LYS A 282 36.57 47.30 -73.97
N LYS A 283 35.82 46.30 -74.45
CA LYS A 283 35.60 46.08 -75.89
C LYS A 283 34.97 47.30 -76.57
N LEU A 284 34.05 47.98 -75.89
CA LEU A 284 33.39 49.19 -76.38
C LEU A 284 34.36 50.40 -76.47
N GLU A 285 35.34 50.47 -75.57
CA GLU A 285 36.37 51.52 -75.57
C GLU A 285 37.48 51.28 -76.60
N GLU A 286 37.72 50.02 -76.98
CA GLU A 286 38.70 49.65 -78.02
C GLU A 286 38.25 50.04 -79.44
N ILE A 287 36.96 50.31 -79.65
CA ILE A 287 36.42 50.66 -80.97
C ILE A 287 36.92 52.04 -81.39
N ASN A 288 37.59 52.10 -82.54
CA ASN A 288 37.99 53.37 -83.13
C ASN A 288 36.84 54.00 -83.91
N PHE A 289 36.09 54.88 -83.24
CA PHE A 289 34.94 55.57 -83.85
C PHE A 289 35.28 56.61 -84.92
N ASN A 290 36.57 56.85 -85.20
CA ASN A 290 37.02 57.69 -86.31
C ASN A 290 37.27 56.90 -87.59
N ASP A 291 37.30 55.56 -87.52
CA ASP A 291 37.42 54.68 -88.68
C ASP A 291 36.01 54.28 -89.17
N LYS A 292 35.65 54.74 -90.38
CA LYS A 292 34.33 54.48 -90.96
C LYS A 292 34.07 52.99 -91.24
N GLU A 293 35.08 52.23 -91.62
CA GLU A 293 34.93 50.81 -91.91
C GLU A 293 34.74 50.01 -90.61
N GLU A 294 35.50 50.35 -89.58
CA GLU A 294 35.40 49.74 -88.25
C GLU A 294 34.03 50.02 -87.61
N VAL A 295 33.55 51.27 -87.67
CA VAL A 295 32.21 51.64 -87.18
C VAL A 295 31.12 50.90 -87.94
N GLN A 296 31.20 50.80 -89.27
CA GLN A 296 30.19 50.08 -90.05
C GLN A 296 30.15 48.59 -89.70
N LYS A 297 31.31 47.95 -89.51
CA LYS A 297 31.42 46.55 -89.09
C LYS A 297 30.82 46.36 -87.70
N TYR A 298 31.19 47.22 -86.75
CA TYR A 298 30.65 47.20 -85.39
C TYR A 298 29.12 47.35 -85.36
N LEU A 299 28.55 48.33 -86.07
CA LEU A 299 27.09 48.52 -86.14
C LEU A 299 26.39 47.33 -86.80
N SER A 300 27.02 46.73 -87.82
CA SER A 300 26.49 45.53 -88.48
C SER A 300 26.52 44.30 -87.56
N GLU A 301 27.51 44.18 -86.68
CA GLU A 301 27.57 43.15 -85.63
C GLU A 301 26.51 43.39 -84.55
N LEU A 302 26.25 44.66 -84.16
CA LEU A 302 25.16 44.97 -83.23
C LEU A 302 23.79 44.59 -83.79
N ALA A 303 23.54 44.86 -85.08
CA ALA A 303 22.27 44.52 -85.73
C ALA A 303 21.98 43.00 -85.75
N LYS A 304 23.04 42.17 -85.74
CA LYS A 304 22.92 40.70 -85.62
C LYS A 304 22.77 40.23 -84.17
N THR A 305 23.42 40.93 -83.24
CA THR A 305 23.57 40.47 -81.86
C THR A 305 22.40 40.90 -80.96
N TYR A 306 21.84 42.08 -81.22
CA TYR A 306 20.75 42.65 -80.43
C TYR A 306 19.43 42.51 -81.20
N PRO A 307 18.32 42.16 -80.52
CA PRO A 307 17.02 42.02 -81.17
C PRO A 307 16.51 43.38 -81.69
N GLU A 308 15.54 43.32 -82.61
CA GLU A 308 14.80 44.49 -83.09
C GLU A 308 14.20 45.28 -81.90
N GLY A 309 14.35 46.60 -81.93
CA GLY A 309 13.91 47.50 -80.87
C GLY A 309 15.07 48.20 -80.14
N VAL A 310 14.82 48.57 -78.89
CA VAL A 310 15.75 49.35 -78.06
C VAL A 310 16.25 48.52 -76.89
N THR A 311 17.54 48.20 -76.90
CA THR A 311 18.22 47.54 -75.78
C THR A 311 19.00 48.57 -74.97
N GLU A 312 18.87 48.54 -73.65
CA GLU A 312 19.63 49.39 -72.74
C GLU A 312 20.63 48.53 -71.95
N GLU A 313 21.89 48.96 -71.93
CA GLU A 313 22.96 48.39 -71.12
C GLU A 313 23.55 49.52 -70.26
N ASN A 314 23.80 49.22 -68.99
CA ASN A 314 24.42 50.17 -68.07
C ASN A 314 25.76 49.61 -67.61
N TYR A 315 26.78 50.45 -67.64
CA TYR A 315 28.14 50.15 -67.19
C TYR A 315 28.59 51.21 -66.18
N GLU A 316 29.46 50.83 -65.27
CA GLU A 316 30.04 51.74 -64.29
C GLU A 316 31.47 51.32 -63.94
N ASP A 317 32.35 52.31 -63.84
CA ASP A 317 33.67 52.16 -63.23
C ASP A 317 33.90 53.28 -62.19
N LYS A 318 35.10 53.35 -61.59
CA LYS A 318 35.41 54.35 -60.55
C LYS A 318 35.33 55.81 -61.04
N SER A 319 35.43 56.03 -62.34
CA SER A 319 35.55 57.34 -62.99
C SER A 319 34.28 57.81 -63.71
N LYS A 320 33.40 56.89 -64.13
CA LYS A 320 32.21 57.21 -64.93
C LYS A 320 31.15 56.11 -64.91
N LYS A 321 29.91 56.52 -65.18
CA LYS A 321 28.74 55.69 -65.52
C LYS A 321 28.45 55.84 -67.00
N ILE A 322 28.11 54.77 -67.68
CA ILE A 322 27.78 54.76 -69.10
C ILE A 322 26.45 54.03 -69.28
N LYS A 323 25.44 54.77 -69.74
CA LYS A 323 24.23 54.18 -70.29
C LYS A 323 24.40 54.05 -71.79
N ARG A 324 24.46 52.82 -72.29
CA ARG A 324 24.54 52.49 -73.70
C ARG A 324 23.16 52.04 -74.18
N ILE A 325 22.71 52.59 -75.28
CA ILE A 325 21.45 52.24 -75.91
C ILE A 325 21.73 51.77 -77.34
N ILE A 326 21.28 50.56 -77.65
CA ILE A 326 21.35 49.98 -78.98
C ILE A 326 19.95 50.06 -79.57
N VAL A 327 19.80 50.79 -80.66
CA VAL A 327 18.55 50.90 -81.42
C VAL A 327 18.71 50.11 -82.70
N ASN A 328 18.10 48.94 -82.79
CA ASN A 328 18.11 48.09 -83.98
C ASN A 328 16.74 48.22 -84.68
N ARG A 329 16.73 48.75 -85.90
CA ARG A 329 15.51 48.92 -86.70
C ARG A 329 15.73 48.44 -88.11
N GLU A 330 14.90 47.51 -88.56
CA GLU A 330 14.92 46.92 -89.90
C GLU A 330 16.29 46.34 -90.27
N GLY A 331 17.00 45.78 -89.28
CA GLY A 331 18.35 45.25 -89.45
C GLY A 331 19.47 46.30 -89.50
N VAL A 332 19.17 47.56 -89.18
CA VAL A 332 20.15 48.65 -89.05
C VAL A 332 20.25 49.05 -87.58
N ALA A 333 21.41 48.80 -86.98
CA ALA A 333 21.68 49.21 -85.60
C ALA A 333 22.40 50.57 -85.54
N ASN A 334 21.97 51.40 -84.60
CA ASN A 334 22.70 52.57 -84.13
C ASN A 334 23.01 52.39 -82.65
N GLU A 335 24.17 52.88 -82.24
CA GLU A 335 24.60 52.88 -80.85
C GLU A 335 24.58 54.30 -80.30
N TYR A 336 24.08 54.43 -79.08
CA TYR A 336 24.03 55.69 -78.36
C TYR A 336 24.66 55.51 -76.98
N ARG A 337 25.37 56.53 -76.50
CA ARG A 337 25.92 56.53 -75.13
C ARG A 337 25.61 57.82 -74.41
N GLN A 338 25.17 57.71 -73.17
CA GLN A 338 25.22 58.76 -72.16
C GLN A 338 26.35 58.40 -71.20
N VAL A 339 27.38 59.23 -71.13
CA VAL A 339 28.54 59.07 -70.25
C VAL A 339 28.48 60.13 -69.16
N THR A 340 28.33 59.69 -67.92
CA THR A 340 28.30 60.56 -66.73
C THR A 340 29.57 60.32 -65.92
N HIS A 341 30.47 61.29 -65.89
CA HIS A 341 31.70 61.19 -65.12
C HIS A 341 31.46 61.48 -63.63
N SER A 342 32.31 60.92 -62.77
CA SER A 342 32.27 61.13 -61.31
C SER A 342 32.48 62.60 -60.90
N TRP A 343 33.11 63.42 -61.76
CA TRP A 343 33.26 64.87 -61.54
C TRP A 343 32.03 65.70 -61.96
N GLY A 344 30.96 65.05 -62.44
CA GLY A 344 29.67 65.69 -62.75
C GLY A 344 29.43 65.97 -64.24
N GLY A 345 30.41 65.74 -65.11
CA GLY A 345 30.25 65.92 -66.56
C GLY A 345 29.35 64.87 -67.20
N GLU A 346 28.45 65.29 -68.08
CA GLU A 346 27.53 64.42 -68.81
C GLU A 346 27.66 64.66 -70.32
N PHE A 347 27.93 63.60 -71.07
CA PHE A 347 28.18 63.65 -72.53
C PHE A 347 27.32 62.62 -73.25
N PHE A 348 26.90 62.95 -74.48
CA PHE A 348 26.03 62.10 -75.29
C PHE A 348 26.66 61.82 -76.64
N PHE A 349 26.59 60.56 -77.09
CA PHE A 349 27.19 60.10 -78.33
C PHE A 349 26.20 59.28 -79.16
N LYS A 350 26.33 59.36 -80.48
CA LYS A 350 25.73 58.45 -81.47
C LYS A 350 26.84 57.90 -82.36
N ASN A 351 27.00 56.59 -82.38
CA ASN A 351 28.04 55.90 -83.16
C ASN A 351 29.43 56.53 -82.92
N GLY A 352 29.71 56.88 -81.66
CA GLY A 352 30.93 57.55 -81.22
C GLY A 352 31.04 59.06 -81.47
N GLN A 353 30.13 59.65 -82.24
CA GLN A 353 30.10 61.10 -82.49
C GLN A 353 29.30 61.83 -81.43
N SER A 354 29.80 62.96 -80.94
CA SER A 354 29.10 63.75 -79.92
C SER A 354 27.77 64.29 -80.49
N ILE A 355 26.70 64.15 -79.70
CA ILE A 355 25.37 64.65 -80.04
C ILE A 355 24.79 65.45 -78.86
N SER A 356 23.70 66.17 -79.11
CA SER A 356 22.97 66.86 -78.04
C SER A 356 22.14 65.86 -77.23
N LYS A 357 21.90 66.20 -75.95
CA LYS A 357 20.97 65.47 -75.07
C LYS A 357 19.59 65.28 -75.71
N ASN A 358 19.08 66.32 -76.37
CA ASN A 358 17.78 66.26 -77.05
C ASN A 358 17.77 65.23 -78.17
N LEU A 359 18.82 65.18 -78.99
CA LEU A 359 18.91 64.21 -80.08
C LEU A 359 19.00 62.78 -79.53
N PHE A 360 19.80 62.57 -78.48
CA PHE A 360 19.89 61.28 -77.79
C PHE A 360 18.50 60.82 -77.34
N LEU A 361 17.77 61.65 -76.59
CA LEU A 361 16.45 61.31 -76.06
C LEU A 361 15.41 61.01 -77.13
N ILE A 362 15.44 61.74 -78.26
CA ILE A 362 14.52 61.53 -79.38
C ILE A 362 14.80 60.19 -80.07
N GLU A 363 16.07 59.93 -80.39
CA GLU A 363 16.45 58.78 -81.20
C GLU A 363 16.53 57.47 -80.40
N THR A 364 16.68 57.54 -79.07
CA THR A 364 16.69 56.37 -78.18
C THR A 364 15.33 56.03 -77.59
N LYS A 365 14.25 56.70 -78.03
CA LYS A 365 12.90 56.44 -77.53
C LYS A 365 12.45 55.03 -77.95
N LYS A 366 11.97 54.25 -76.97
CA LYS A 366 11.44 52.90 -77.16
C LYS A 366 10.26 52.87 -78.12
#